data_AF-A0A7X7GZN8-F1
#
_entry.id   AF-A0A7X7GZN8-F1
#
_cell.length_a   1.000
_cell.length_b   1.000
_cell.length_c   1.000
_cell.angle_alpha   90.00
_cell.angle_beta   90.00
_cell.angle_gamma   90.00
#
_symmetry.space_group_name_H-M   'P 1'
#
loop_
_entity.id
_entity.type
_entity.pdbx_description
1 polymer ?
#
loop_
_entity_poly.entity_id
_entity_poly.type
_entity_poly.pdbx_seq_one_letter_code
_entity_poly.pdbx_strand_id
1 'polypeptide(L)'
;MLFRKNIINLMFTDNFIKFALVDERSLTVRKVGEVKLKSGTIINGKIMDENLLSKILGTIFRKYRLSSPFVKLMIPDQNLIIKKMRVPKYVKGDDLKKYLRLELEESLQSLPYKDAIIDVVDYTYSYKIDEDEKEVVMFTTSKDIITSYLKVIQKHRKTVVDSFISPLLVRKLYLFSKKLKNNDQRFTMFTQIKENSHILTVFD
;
A
#
# COMPACT_ATOMS: atom_id res chain seq x y z
N MET A 1 16.37 -13.14 -9.65
CA MET A 1 15.69 -11.83 -9.71
C MET A 1 16.75 -10.76 -9.99
N LEU A 2 16.68 -10.05 -11.12
CA LEU A 2 17.66 -9.00 -11.44
C LEU A 2 17.49 -7.86 -10.43
N PHE A 3 18.44 -7.67 -9.50
CA PHE A 3 18.38 -6.56 -8.54
C PHE A 3 18.41 -5.22 -9.28
N ARG A 4 17.27 -4.53 -9.29
CA ARG A 4 17.13 -3.17 -9.80
C ARG A 4 17.97 -2.25 -8.92
N LYS A 5 19.00 -1.63 -9.50
CA LYS A 5 19.99 -0.88 -8.72
C LYS A 5 19.36 0.31 -7.98
N ASN A 6 18.48 1.08 -8.64
CA ASN A 6 17.83 2.24 -8.04
C ASN A 6 16.30 2.17 -8.24
N ILE A 7 15.53 2.44 -7.19
CA ILE A 7 14.06 2.50 -7.25
C ILE A 7 13.57 3.82 -6.64
N ILE A 8 12.58 4.43 -7.29
CA ILE A 8 11.89 5.61 -6.76
C ILE A 8 10.73 5.13 -5.89
N ASN A 9 10.70 5.51 -4.63
CA ASN A 9 9.57 5.29 -3.74
C ASN A 9 8.72 6.55 -3.74
N LEU A 10 7.42 6.40 -3.94
CA LEU A 10 6.45 7.50 -3.93
C LEU A 10 5.36 7.23 -2.89
N MET A 11 5.03 8.27 -2.14
CA MET A 11 3.90 8.30 -1.22
C MET A 11 3.10 9.57 -1.49
N PHE A 12 1.79 9.39 -1.66
CA PHE A 12 0.84 10.48 -1.86
C PHE A 12 -0.02 10.61 -0.61
N THR A 13 -0.25 11.85 -0.21
CA THR A 13 -1.25 12.26 0.77
C THR A 13 -2.07 13.38 0.16
N ASP A 14 -3.14 13.81 0.82
CA ASP A 14 -3.96 14.91 0.34
C ASP A 14 -3.16 16.23 0.25
N ASN A 15 -2.12 16.37 1.08
CA ASN A 15 -1.35 17.61 1.24
C ASN A 15 0.09 17.56 0.72
N PHE A 16 0.64 16.36 0.48
CA PHE A 16 2.06 16.20 0.12
C PHE A 16 2.30 15.01 -0.80
N ILE A 17 3.29 15.15 -1.68
CA ILE A 17 4.00 14.04 -2.32
C ILE A 17 5.35 13.89 -1.62
N LYS A 18 5.59 12.71 -1.06
CA LYS A 18 6.90 12.31 -0.52
C LYS A 18 7.57 11.35 -1.48
N PHE A 19 8.88 11.49 -1.65
CA PHE A 19 9.64 10.59 -2.50
C PHE A 19 11.01 10.23 -1.91
N ALA A 20 11.51 9.05 -2.28
CA ALA A 20 12.88 8.65 -1.99
C ALA A 20 13.46 7.83 -3.15
N LEU A 21 14.64 8.18 -3.63
CA LEU A 21 15.45 7.34 -4.53
C LEU A 21 16.34 6.45 -3.68
N VAL A 22 16.12 5.14 -3.73
CA VAL A 22 16.83 4.17 -2.92
C VAL A 22 17.65 3.26 -3.82
N ASP A 23 18.91 3.06 -3.45
CA ASP A 23 19.75 2.01 -4.03
C ASP A 23 19.43 0.70 -3.30
N GLU A 24 18.73 -0.23 -3.94
CA GLU A 24 18.21 -1.43 -3.26
C GLU A 24 19.29 -2.45 -2.94
N ARG A 25 20.46 -2.39 -3.57
CA ARG A 25 21.57 -3.30 -3.27
C ARG A 25 22.25 -2.93 -1.96
N SER A 26 22.43 -1.63 -1.74
CA SER A 26 23.09 -1.10 -0.56
C SER A 26 22.13 -0.62 0.53
N LEU A 27 20.82 -0.62 0.25
CA LEU A 27 19.77 -0.02 1.09
C LEU A 27 20.05 1.45 1.45
N THR A 28 20.72 2.19 0.56
CA THR A 28 21.07 3.59 0.80
C THR A 28 20.06 4.54 0.15
N VAL A 29 19.62 5.54 0.91
CA VAL A 29 18.80 6.64 0.39
C VAL A 29 19.71 7.62 -0.34
N ARG A 30 19.56 7.71 -1.66
CA ARG A 30 20.35 8.61 -2.51
C ARG A 30 19.76 10.02 -2.52
N LYS A 31 18.43 10.12 -2.53
CA LYS A 31 17.67 11.38 -2.57
C LYS A 31 16.37 11.18 -1.83
N VAL A 32 15.93 12.19 -1.10
CA VAL A 32 14.63 12.21 -0.43
C VAL A 32 14.09 13.63 -0.49
N GLY A 33 12.77 13.76 -0.50
CA GLY A 33 12.15 15.07 -0.42
C GLY A 33 10.64 14.97 -0.30
N GLU A 34 10.06 16.13 -0.06
CA GLU A 34 8.64 16.35 0.07
C GLU A 34 8.24 17.58 -0.74
N VAL A 35 7.08 17.52 -1.38
CA VAL A 35 6.48 18.64 -2.10
C VAL A 35 5.04 18.79 -1.65
N LYS A 36 4.71 19.98 -1.13
CA LYS A 36 3.34 20.33 -0.75
C LYS A 36 2.45 20.41 -1.99
N LEU A 37 1.26 19.82 -1.89
CA LEU A 37 0.22 19.90 -2.90
C LEU A 37 -0.66 21.12 -2.65
N LYS A 38 -1.23 21.66 -3.73
CA LYS A 38 -2.31 22.63 -3.61
C LYS A 38 -3.53 21.91 -3.02
N SER A 39 -4.22 22.54 -2.08
CA SER A 39 -5.46 21.99 -1.52
C SER A 39 -6.44 21.62 -2.65
N GLY A 40 -7.09 20.47 -2.50
CA GLY A 40 -8.01 19.92 -3.48
C GLY A 40 -7.35 19.22 -4.68
N THR A 41 -6.01 19.10 -4.75
CA THR A 41 -5.37 18.27 -5.80
C THR A 41 -5.69 16.79 -5.59
N ILE A 42 -5.65 16.35 -4.33
CA ILE A 42 -6.03 15.02 -3.87
C ILE A 42 -6.97 15.21 -2.68
N ILE A 43 -8.09 14.48 -2.66
CA ILE A 43 -9.06 14.50 -1.56
C ILE A 43 -9.39 13.07 -1.19
N ASN A 44 -9.18 12.69 0.08
CA ASN A 44 -9.40 11.34 0.59
C ASN A 44 -8.69 10.28 -0.26
N GLY A 45 -7.45 10.56 -0.68
CA GLY A 45 -6.67 9.69 -1.55
C GLY A 45 -7.13 9.64 -3.01
N LYS A 46 -8.22 10.30 -3.41
CA LYS A 46 -8.65 10.39 -4.82
C LYS A 46 -8.00 11.59 -5.51
N ILE A 47 -7.44 11.37 -6.70
CA ILE A 47 -6.90 12.46 -7.54
C ILE A 47 -8.06 13.26 -8.12
N MET A 48 -8.11 14.56 -7.81
CA MET A 48 -9.14 15.48 -8.28
C MET A 48 -8.65 16.32 -9.47
N ASP A 49 -7.36 16.67 -9.50
CA ASP A 49 -6.72 17.38 -10.63
C ASP A 49 -5.52 16.58 -11.14
N GLU A 50 -5.79 15.69 -12.10
CA GLU A 50 -4.78 14.82 -12.71
C GLU A 50 -3.69 15.62 -13.45
N ASN A 51 -4.07 16.72 -14.09
CA ASN A 51 -3.15 17.54 -14.89
C ASN A 51 -2.17 18.29 -13.98
N LEU A 52 -2.66 18.89 -12.89
CA LEU A 52 -1.81 19.54 -11.90
C LEU A 52 -0.89 18.51 -11.23
N LEU A 53 -1.42 17.36 -10.82
CA LEU A 53 -0.62 16.33 -10.17
C LEU A 53 0.50 15.82 -11.09
N SER A 54 0.20 15.58 -12.38
CA SER A 54 1.21 15.19 -13.37
C SER A 54 2.28 16.27 -13.58
N LYS A 55 1.89 17.56 -13.66
CA LYS A 55 2.87 18.67 -13.75
C LYS A 55 3.80 18.73 -12.53
N ILE A 56 3.25 18.56 -11.32
CA ILE A 56 4.01 18.52 -10.07
C ILE A 56 4.98 17.32 -10.08
N LEU A 57 4.49 16.14 -10.43
CA LEU A 57 5.29 14.91 -10.46
C LEU A 57 6.43 14.99 -11.49
N GLY A 58 6.15 15.50 -12.69
CA GLY A 58 7.18 15.76 -13.69
C GLY A 58 8.25 16.75 -13.22
N THR A 59 7.83 17.79 -12.47
CA THR A 59 8.75 18.74 -11.84
C THR A 59 9.62 18.06 -10.79
N ILE A 60 9.06 17.19 -9.94
CA ILE A 60 9.82 16.40 -8.96
C ILE A 60 10.87 15.54 -9.66
N PHE A 61 10.46 14.76 -10.69
CA PHE A 61 11.38 13.87 -11.40
C PHE A 61 12.54 14.63 -12.06
N ARG A 62 12.28 15.80 -12.66
CA ARG A 62 13.31 16.64 -13.27
C ARG A 62 14.20 17.32 -12.24
N LYS A 63 13.60 18.05 -11.28
CA LYS A 63 14.31 18.85 -10.26
C LYS A 63 15.26 18.00 -9.44
N TYR A 64 14.80 16.83 -8.99
CA TYR A 64 15.61 15.92 -8.18
C TYR A 64 16.36 14.89 -9.01
N ARG A 65 16.32 14.96 -10.36
CA ARG A 65 16.97 14.01 -11.28
C ARG A 65 16.68 12.54 -10.89
N LEU A 66 15.40 12.20 -10.77
CA LEU A 66 14.92 10.85 -10.43
C LEU A 66 14.83 10.01 -11.71
N SER A 67 15.96 9.47 -12.15
CA SER A 67 16.11 8.85 -13.47
C SER A 67 15.58 7.41 -13.58
N SER A 68 15.50 6.66 -12.47
CA SER A 68 15.04 5.25 -12.52
C SER A 68 13.66 5.12 -13.16
N PRO A 69 13.44 4.14 -14.06
CA PRO A 69 12.12 3.89 -14.63
C PRO A 69 11.20 3.18 -13.64
N PHE A 70 11.72 2.62 -12.54
CA PHE A 70 10.96 1.79 -11.62
C PHE A 70 10.51 2.56 -10.38
N VAL A 71 9.22 2.40 -10.05
CA VAL A 71 8.58 3.08 -8.92
C VAL A 71 7.96 2.05 -7.97
N LYS A 72 8.15 2.25 -6.67
CA LYS A 72 7.38 1.62 -5.60
C LYS A 72 6.36 2.63 -5.07
N LEU A 73 5.10 2.23 -5.00
CA LEU A 73 4.00 3.11 -4.62
C LEU A 73 3.46 2.74 -3.24
N MET A 74 3.33 3.70 -2.34
CA MET A 74 2.48 3.52 -1.15
C MET A 74 1.02 3.82 -1.53
N ILE A 75 0.14 2.87 -1.28
CA ILE A 75 -1.31 3.01 -1.50
C ILE A 75 -1.86 4.05 -0.49
N PRO A 76 -2.74 4.98 -0.91
CA PRO A 76 -3.40 5.89 0.02
C PRO A 76 -4.25 5.13 1.04
N ASP A 77 -4.05 5.42 2.33
CA ASP A 77 -4.67 4.65 3.40
C ASP A 77 -6.18 4.88 3.51
N GLN A 78 -6.70 6.02 3.04
CA GLN A 78 -8.12 6.37 3.18
C GLN A 78 -9.07 5.38 2.47
N ASN A 79 -8.55 4.58 1.55
CA ASN A 79 -9.32 3.61 0.77
C ASN A 79 -8.90 2.17 1.06
N LEU A 80 -8.02 1.96 2.05
CA LEU A 80 -7.55 0.64 2.44
C LEU A 80 -8.46 0.07 3.53
N ILE A 81 -9.03 -1.09 3.27
CA ILE A 81 -9.73 -1.90 4.25
C ILE A 81 -8.89 -3.14 4.54
N ILE A 82 -8.68 -3.42 5.83
CA ILE A 82 -7.99 -4.61 6.32
C ILE A 82 -8.98 -5.38 7.19
N LYS A 83 -9.29 -6.61 6.82
CA LYS A 83 -10.27 -7.43 7.54
C LYS A 83 -9.74 -8.85 7.73
N LYS A 84 -9.85 -9.36 8.96
CA LYS A 84 -9.66 -10.78 9.23
C LYS A 84 -10.95 -11.51 8.85
N MET A 85 -10.83 -12.60 8.08
CA MET A 85 -11.97 -13.39 7.63
C MET A 85 -11.69 -14.88 7.82
N ARG A 86 -12.75 -15.67 7.98
CA ARG A 86 -12.69 -17.13 7.99
C ARG A 86 -13.12 -17.64 6.62
N VAL A 87 -12.40 -18.62 6.12
CA VAL A 87 -12.64 -19.22 4.81
C VAL A 87 -12.42 -20.73 4.90
N PRO A 88 -13.07 -21.54 4.05
CA PRO A 88 -12.82 -22.97 4.05
C PRO A 88 -11.36 -23.32 3.73
N LYS A 89 -10.76 -24.28 4.43
CA LYS A 89 -9.33 -24.68 4.29
C LYS A 89 -8.98 -25.17 2.89
N TYR A 90 -9.93 -25.77 2.19
CA TYR A 90 -9.73 -26.30 0.84
C TYR A 90 -9.54 -25.19 -0.21
N VAL A 91 -9.98 -23.96 0.08
CA VAL A 91 -9.85 -22.81 -0.84
C VAL A 91 -8.44 -22.21 -0.73
N LYS A 92 -7.69 -22.24 -1.83
CA LYS A 92 -6.28 -21.83 -1.89
C LYS A 92 -5.96 -21.02 -3.15
N GLY A 93 -4.83 -20.33 -3.14
CA GLY A 93 -4.30 -19.63 -4.30
C GLY A 93 -5.28 -18.62 -4.90
N ASP A 94 -5.42 -18.63 -6.23
CA ASP A 94 -6.30 -17.70 -6.96
C ASP A 94 -7.79 -17.90 -6.65
N ASP A 95 -8.19 -19.11 -6.27
CA ASP A 95 -9.59 -19.40 -5.94
C ASP A 95 -10.00 -18.76 -4.61
N LEU A 96 -9.05 -18.53 -3.70
CA LEU A 96 -9.29 -17.75 -2.49
C LEU A 96 -9.70 -16.32 -2.82
N LYS A 97 -9.02 -15.67 -3.77
CA LYS A 97 -9.38 -14.29 -4.18
C LYS A 97 -10.75 -14.24 -4.87
N LYS A 98 -11.16 -15.29 -5.58
CA LYS A 98 -12.50 -15.38 -6.17
C LYS A 98 -13.57 -15.58 -5.10
N TYR A 99 -13.34 -16.53 -4.18
CA TYR A 99 -14.23 -16.81 -3.06
C TYR A 99 -14.50 -15.55 -2.23
N LEU A 100 -13.45 -14.81 -1.86
CA LEU A 100 -13.63 -13.56 -1.09
C LEU A 100 -14.38 -12.46 -1.85
N ARG A 101 -14.31 -12.42 -3.19
CA ARG A 101 -15.10 -11.47 -3.97
C ARG A 101 -16.59 -11.80 -3.87
N LEU A 102 -16.94 -13.07 -4.05
CA LEU A 102 -18.31 -13.54 -3.93
C LEU A 102 -18.86 -13.27 -2.53
N GLU A 103 -18.09 -13.61 -1.49
CA GLU A 103 -18.48 -13.37 -0.10
C GLU A 103 -18.76 -11.88 0.19
N LEU A 104 -17.96 -10.97 -0.37
CA LEU A 104 -18.18 -9.52 -0.23
C LEU A 104 -19.44 -9.05 -0.97
N GLU A 105 -19.75 -9.63 -2.13
CA GLU A 105 -20.97 -9.34 -2.90
C GLU A 105 -22.22 -9.87 -2.19
N GLU A 106 -22.17 -11.11 -1.70
CA GLU A 106 -23.28 -11.80 -1.04
C GLU A 106 -23.61 -11.21 0.34
N SER A 107 -22.59 -10.83 1.12
CA SER A 107 -22.79 -10.22 2.43
C SER A 107 -23.38 -8.81 2.39
N LEU A 108 -23.69 -8.28 1.20
CA LEU A 108 -24.09 -6.88 0.95
C LEU A 108 -23.14 -5.90 1.65
N GLN A 109 -21.89 -6.29 1.86
CA GLN A 109 -20.96 -5.49 2.61
C GLN A 109 -20.58 -4.30 1.75
N SER A 110 -21.14 -3.14 2.09
CA SER A 110 -20.88 -1.91 1.34
C SER A 110 -19.41 -1.51 1.45
N LEU A 111 -18.65 -1.84 0.42
CA LEU A 111 -17.37 -1.21 0.18
C LEU A 111 -17.64 0.26 -0.19
N PRO A 112 -16.77 1.20 0.21
CA PRO A 112 -16.91 2.60 -0.18
C PRO A 112 -16.60 2.85 -1.67
N TYR A 113 -16.48 1.78 -2.46
CA TYR A 113 -16.16 1.80 -3.88
C TYR A 113 -16.75 0.57 -4.58
N LYS A 114 -16.99 0.71 -5.89
CA LYS A 114 -17.60 -0.33 -6.72
C LYS A 114 -16.65 -1.50 -7.03
N ASP A 115 -15.43 -1.17 -7.47
CA ASP A 115 -14.44 -2.16 -7.89
C ASP A 115 -13.27 -2.26 -6.91
N ALA A 116 -13.00 -3.47 -6.44
CA ALA A 116 -11.97 -3.78 -5.45
C ALA A 116 -10.75 -4.48 -6.07
N ILE A 117 -9.55 -3.99 -5.72
CA ILE A 117 -8.34 -4.81 -5.73
C ILE A 117 -8.31 -5.56 -4.40
N ILE A 118 -8.06 -6.87 -4.45
CA ILE A 118 -8.02 -7.74 -3.26
C ILE A 118 -6.68 -8.45 -3.21
N ASP A 119 -6.05 -8.37 -2.04
CA ASP A 119 -4.92 -9.19 -1.68
C ASP A 119 -5.16 -9.91 -0.35
N VAL A 120 -4.53 -11.06 -0.16
CA VAL A 120 -4.83 -11.96 0.96
C VAL A 120 -3.56 -12.60 1.48
N VAL A 121 -3.45 -12.68 2.80
CA VAL A 121 -2.37 -13.40 3.49
C VAL A 121 -3.01 -14.40 4.44
N ASP A 122 -2.53 -15.64 4.44
CA ASP A 122 -2.95 -16.65 5.40
C ASP A 122 -2.54 -16.20 6.83
N TYR A 123 -3.48 -16.32 7.78
CA TYR A 123 -3.26 -15.99 9.18
C TYR A 123 -3.39 -17.26 10.03
N THR A 124 -2.31 -18.04 10.06
CA THR A 124 -2.28 -19.33 10.77
C THR A 124 -1.80 -19.12 12.21
N TYR A 125 -2.61 -18.50 13.06
CA TYR A 125 -2.31 -18.36 14.50
C TYR A 125 -3.46 -18.76 15.43
N SER A 126 -4.50 -19.40 14.93
CA SER A 126 -5.63 -19.75 15.80
C SER A 126 -5.56 -21.20 16.26
N TYR A 127 -5.53 -21.36 17.58
CA TYR A 127 -5.68 -22.63 18.30
C TYR A 127 -7.15 -23.10 18.38
N LYS A 128 -8.10 -22.30 17.84
CA LYS A 128 -9.56 -22.54 17.91
C LYS A 128 -10.24 -22.18 16.59
N ILE A 129 -9.85 -22.81 15.49
CA ILE A 129 -10.67 -22.80 14.27
C ILE A 129 -11.25 -24.20 14.12
N ASP A 130 -12.46 -24.27 13.60
CA ASP A 130 -13.06 -25.52 13.13
C ASP A 130 -12.06 -26.29 12.23
N GLU A 131 -12.14 -27.61 12.21
CA GLU A 131 -11.19 -28.41 11.41
C GLU A 131 -11.27 -28.08 9.91
N ASP A 132 -12.37 -27.47 9.46
CA ASP A 132 -12.63 -27.14 8.05
C ASP A 132 -12.36 -25.68 7.66
N GLU A 133 -12.06 -24.78 8.60
CA GLU A 133 -11.84 -23.35 8.32
C GLU A 133 -10.40 -22.89 8.56
N LYS A 134 -9.99 -21.81 7.89
CA LYS A 134 -8.75 -21.07 8.19
C LYS A 134 -9.02 -19.58 8.29
N GLU A 135 -8.21 -18.90 9.08
CA GLU A 135 -8.22 -17.44 9.13
C GLU A 135 -7.27 -16.86 8.08
N VAL A 136 -7.72 -15.79 7.44
CA VAL A 136 -6.94 -14.99 6.49
C VAL A 136 -7.08 -13.51 6.83
N VAL A 137 -6.06 -12.72 6.51
CA VAL A 137 -6.16 -11.27 6.51
C VAL A 137 -6.30 -10.80 5.07
N MET A 138 -7.45 -10.24 4.77
CA MET A 138 -7.77 -9.63 3.49
C MET A 138 -7.44 -8.14 3.52
N PHE A 139 -6.84 -7.67 2.43
CA PHE A 139 -6.57 -6.27 2.14
C PHE A 139 -7.36 -5.90 0.88
N THR A 140 -8.11 -4.81 0.94
CA THR A 140 -8.82 -4.30 -0.23
C THR A 140 -8.69 -2.79 -0.38
N THR A 141 -8.63 -2.34 -1.63
CA THR A 141 -8.63 -0.92 -2.01
C THR A 141 -9.37 -0.70 -3.32
N SER A 142 -9.80 0.53 -3.56
CA SER A 142 -10.44 0.94 -4.83
C SER A 142 -9.52 0.76 -6.03
N LYS A 143 -10.00 0.00 -7.03
CA LYS A 143 -9.31 -0.19 -8.32
C LYS A 143 -9.17 1.11 -9.09
N ASP A 144 -10.21 1.94 -9.08
CA ASP A 144 -10.23 3.23 -9.81
C ASP A 144 -9.18 4.19 -9.27
N ILE A 145 -9.07 4.28 -7.95
CA ILE A 145 -8.07 5.12 -7.29
C ILE A 145 -6.67 4.66 -7.66
N ILE A 146 -6.34 3.38 -7.50
CA ILE A 146 -5.02 2.86 -7.89
C ILE A 146 -4.74 3.12 -9.37
N THR A 147 -5.71 2.86 -10.25
CA THR A 147 -5.57 3.08 -11.68
C THR A 147 -5.28 4.54 -12.01
N SER A 148 -5.89 5.50 -11.29
CA SER A 148 -5.62 6.92 -11.48
C SER A 148 -4.17 7.30 -11.16
N TYR A 149 -3.60 6.78 -10.06
CA TYR A 149 -2.18 6.99 -9.74
C TYR A 149 -1.25 6.35 -10.76
N LEU A 150 -1.55 5.12 -11.18
CA LEU A 150 -0.77 4.42 -12.20
C LEU A 150 -0.71 5.22 -13.50
N LYS A 151 -1.85 5.75 -13.96
CA LYS A 151 -1.93 6.59 -15.17
C LYS A 151 -1.05 7.83 -15.06
N VAL A 152 -1.12 8.56 -13.93
CA VAL A 152 -0.28 9.77 -13.70
C VAL A 152 1.21 9.43 -13.70
N ILE A 153 1.60 8.32 -13.06
CA ILE A 153 3.01 7.90 -13.00
C ILE A 153 3.51 7.47 -14.40
N GLN A 154 2.70 6.70 -15.13
CA GLN A 154 3.03 6.18 -16.46
C GLN A 154 3.22 7.29 -17.52
N LYS A 155 2.51 8.43 -17.40
CA LYS A 155 2.72 9.63 -18.24
C LYS A 155 4.18 10.11 -18.25
N HIS A 156 4.96 9.78 -17.23
CA HIS A 156 6.38 10.14 -17.12
C HIS A 156 7.34 8.98 -17.44
N ARG A 157 6.87 7.96 -18.18
CA ARG A 157 7.64 6.75 -18.55
C ARG A 157 8.21 6.02 -17.32
N LYS A 158 7.43 6.02 -16.24
CA LYS A 158 7.73 5.29 -15.01
C LYS A 158 6.77 4.11 -14.87
N THR A 159 7.28 2.98 -14.43
CA THR A 159 6.51 1.76 -14.19
C THR A 159 6.45 1.51 -12.70
N VAL A 160 5.24 1.41 -12.15
CA VAL A 160 5.07 0.93 -10.78
C VAL A 160 5.31 -0.57 -10.76
N VAL A 161 6.23 -1.00 -9.92
CA VAL A 161 6.69 -2.39 -9.88
C VAL A 161 6.25 -3.15 -8.64
N ASP A 162 6.06 -2.45 -7.54
CA ASP A 162 5.45 -2.98 -6.32
C ASP A 162 4.63 -1.87 -5.66
N SER A 163 3.64 -2.29 -4.88
CA SER A 163 2.84 -1.40 -4.04
C SER A 163 2.85 -1.87 -2.59
N PHE A 164 2.81 -0.92 -1.66
CA PHE A 164 2.85 -1.18 -0.23
C PHE A 164 1.74 -0.43 0.47
N ILE A 165 1.32 -0.94 1.62
CA ILE A 165 0.40 -0.28 2.53
C ILE A 165 1.16 0.26 3.74
N SER A 166 0.74 1.41 4.26
CA SER A 166 1.46 2.06 5.36
C SER A 166 1.64 1.19 6.60
N PRO A 167 0.66 0.36 7.06
CA PRO A 167 0.84 -0.37 8.31
C PRO A 167 1.96 -1.40 8.27
N LEU A 168 2.14 -2.07 7.11
CA LEU A 168 3.23 -3.02 6.93
C LEU A 168 4.59 -2.31 6.80
N LEU A 169 4.63 -1.11 6.20
CA LEU A 169 5.85 -0.31 6.13
C LEU A 169 6.28 0.18 7.52
N VAL A 170 5.34 0.62 8.35
CA VAL A 170 5.61 1.04 9.73
C VAL A 170 6.16 -0.12 10.55
N ARG A 171 5.54 -1.30 10.47
CA ARG A 171 6.08 -2.52 11.10
C ARG A 171 7.50 -2.82 10.61
N LYS A 172 7.73 -2.79 9.30
CA LYS A 172 9.04 -3.07 8.71
C LYS A 172 10.10 -2.09 9.20
N LEU A 173 9.76 -0.80 9.29
CA LEU A 173 10.64 0.23 9.84
C LEU A 173 10.96 -0.02 11.32
N TYR A 174 9.96 -0.38 12.11
CA TYR A 174 10.15 -0.74 13.52
C TYR A 174 11.14 -1.91 13.68
N LEU A 175 10.87 -3.02 13.00
CA LEU A 175 11.74 -4.21 13.05
C LEU A 175 13.18 -3.86 12.63
N PHE A 176 13.33 -3.09 11.55
CA PHE A 176 14.64 -2.62 11.09
C PHE A 176 15.35 -1.76 12.15
N SER A 177 14.64 -0.78 12.74
CA SER A 177 15.22 0.14 13.73
C SER A 177 15.68 -0.56 15.01
N LYS A 178 15.02 -1.66 15.37
CA LYS A 178 15.32 -2.47 16.55
C LYS A 178 16.22 -3.67 16.24
N LYS A 179 16.62 -3.87 14.98
CA LYS A 179 17.36 -5.04 14.49
C LYS A 179 16.65 -6.37 14.84
N LEU A 180 15.32 -6.36 14.85
CA LEU A 180 14.48 -7.51 15.13
C LEU A 180 14.14 -8.26 13.85
N LYS A 181 14.02 -9.58 13.95
CA LYS A 181 13.39 -10.43 12.94
C LYS A 181 11.88 -10.45 13.14
N ASN A 182 11.16 -10.94 12.13
CA ASN A 182 9.69 -10.98 12.14
C ASN A 182 9.09 -11.67 13.38
N ASN A 183 9.76 -12.71 13.90
CA ASN A 183 9.28 -13.52 15.02
C ASN A 183 9.73 -12.99 16.39
N ASP A 184 10.57 -11.95 16.43
CA ASP A 184 11.03 -11.35 17.68
C ASP A 184 10.03 -10.32 18.21
N GLN A 185 9.08 -9.92 17.37
CA GLN A 185 7.97 -9.07 17.75
C GLN A 185 6.98 -9.87 18.62
N ARG A 186 6.48 -9.24 19.67
CA ARG A 186 5.37 -9.75 20.48
C ARG A 186 4.42 -8.60 20.74
N PHE A 187 3.12 -8.82 20.51
CA PHE A 187 2.01 -7.92 20.84
C PHE A 187 2.34 -6.43 20.77
N THR A 188 2.72 -5.93 19.58
CA THR A 188 3.05 -4.51 19.40
C THR A 188 1.95 -3.80 18.64
N MET A 189 1.46 -2.71 19.23
CA MET A 189 0.50 -1.81 18.60
C MET A 189 1.23 -0.62 17.96
N PHE A 190 0.92 -0.35 16.68
CA PHE A 190 1.33 0.86 15.99
C PHE A 190 0.15 1.81 15.84
N THR A 191 0.40 3.07 16.14
CA THR A 191 -0.54 4.17 15.91
C THR A 191 0.06 5.13 14.88
N GLN A 192 -0.63 5.32 13.77
CA GLN A 192 -0.27 6.29 12.74
C GLN A 192 -1.29 7.41 12.76
N ILE A 193 -0.89 8.59 13.23
CA ILE A 193 -1.73 9.78 13.28
C ILE A 193 -1.34 10.67 12.10
N LYS A 194 -2.29 10.89 11.19
CA LYS A 194 -2.18 11.78 10.02
C LYS A 194 -3.32 12.79 10.09
N GLU A 195 -3.21 13.86 9.32
CA GLU A 195 -4.16 14.98 9.35
C GLU A 195 -5.63 14.56 9.18
N ASN A 196 -5.88 13.59 8.28
CA ASN A 196 -7.24 13.10 7.96
C ASN A 196 -7.44 11.61 8.27
N SER A 197 -6.48 10.96 8.95
CA SER A 197 -6.62 9.53 9.25
C SER A 197 -5.86 9.11 10.51
N HIS A 198 -6.46 8.20 11.24
CA HIS A 198 -5.83 7.51 12.36
C HIS A 198 -5.88 6.01 12.10
N ILE A 199 -4.71 5.37 12.01
CA ILE A 199 -4.61 3.95 11.72
C ILE A 199 -3.97 3.27 12.92
N LEU A 200 -4.67 2.30 13.49
CA LEU A 200 -4.19 1.46 14.57
C LEU A 200 -4.03 0.03 14.04
N THR A 201 -2.83 -0.53 14.19
CA THR A 201 -2.57 -1.93 13.85
C THR A 201 -1.85 -2.64 14.98
N VAL A 202 -2.35 -3.83 15.32
CA VAL A 202 -1.72 -4.72 16.29
C VAL A 202 -1.10 -5.87 15.53
N PHE A 203 0.19 -6.11 15.76
CA PHE A 203 0.88 -7.28 15.26
C PHE A 203 1.33 -8.11 16.45
N ASP A 204 0.96 -9.38 16.39
CA ASP A 204 1.50 -10.46 17.22
C ASP A 204 2.66 -11.12 16.45
#